data_AF-A0A9E2RTT4-F1
#
_entry.id   AF-A0A9E2RTT4-F1
#
_cell.length_a   1.000
_cell.length_b   1.000
_cell.length_c   1.000
_cell.angle_alpha   90.00
_cell.angle_beta   90.00
_cell.angle_gamma   90.00
#
_symmetry.space_group_name_H-M   'P 1'
#
loop_
_entity.id
_entity.type
_entity.pdbx_description
1 polymer ?
#
loop_
_entity_poly.entity_id
_entity_poly.type
_entity_poly.pdbx_seq_one_letter_code
_entity_poly.pdbx_strand_id
1 'polypeptide(L)'
;MDITDILDFLHSAMRSVGAEVASPWFYLQLGLVLTGAGISIAAGAAIRSRTDLTSLTMGWPAPLRMMLRVLVSYSSTAVFALLMRVTRVVMKELTWPSRSYLLAIAAKLALAWLVIRILTSVIRNEFFVRLVSLAAWLVAALSIVGELDATIEALDSVSVVFGGLRLTPLLLIKLAVLLSVALWVTNIASNFAESRITRSGDLTPSIQVLLVKIIRLALMALAVAMAMSAVGIDLSALAIFSGAAGVGIGFGLQKIIANFISGIILLADKSVKPGDLVTIGDSSGRISAMKTRYISVAAGDG
;
A
#
# COMPACT_ATOMS: atom_id res chain seq x y z
N MET A 1 -31.31 16.21 -22.80
CA MET A 1 -30.69 15.43 -23.88
C MET A 1 -31.78 14.52 -24.37
N ASP A 2 -32.35 14.83 -25.53
CA ASP A 2 -33.55 14.16 -26.02
C ASP A 2 -33.19 12.77 -26.58
N ILE A 3 -34.16 11.86 -26.58
CA ILE A 3 -33.98 10.47 -27.08
C ILE A 3 -33.52 10.46 -28.54
N THR A 4 -33.91 11.47 -29.31
CA THR A 4 -33.49 11.70 -30.70
C THR A 4 -32.02 12.05 -30.81
N ASP A 5 -31.48 12.88 -29.91
CA ASP A 5 -30.05 13.22 -29.88
C ASP A 5 -29.20 11.99 -29.59
N ILE A 6 -29.69 11.12 -28.69
CA ILE A 6 -29.02 9.85 -28.34
C ILE A 6 -29.04 8.88 -29.52
N LEU A 7 -30.14 8.80 -30.26
CA LEU A 7 -30.26 7.94 -31.45
C LEU A 7 -29.38 8.43 -32.60
N ASP A 8 -29.29 9.74 -32.83
CA ASP A 8 -28.43 10.31 -33.86
C ASP A 8 -26.94 10.20 -33.50
N PHE A 9 -26.61 10.35 -32.22
CA PHE A 9 -25.27 10.02 -31.71
C PHE A 9 -24.92 8.55 -31.92
N LEU A 10 -25.84 7.62 -31.62
CA LEU A 10 -25.63 6.19 -31.85
C LEU A 10 -25.48 5.86 -33.34
N HIS A 11 -26.26 6.50 -34.21
CA HIS A 11 -26.21 6.28 -35.65
C HIS A 11 -24.95 6.84 -36.31
N SER A 12 -24.47 7.99 -35.82
CA SER A 12 -23.20 8.58 -36.26
C SER A 12 -21.99 7.79 -35.74
N ALA A 13 -22.03 7.34 -34.48
CA ALA A 13 -21.03 6.44 -33.90
C ALA A 13 -20.98 5.08 -34.63
N MET A 14 -22.12 4.50 -34.99
CA MET A 14 -22.16 3.25 -35.78
C MET A 14 -21.54 3.43 -37.17
N ARG A 15 -21.79 4.58 -37.83
CA ARG A 15 -21.21 4.86 -39.15
C ARG A 15 -19.70 5.12 -39.08
N SER A 16 -19.22 5.83 -38.06
CA SER A 16 -17.77 6.05 -37.89
C SER A 16 -17.04 4.75 -37.55
N VAL A 17 -17.63 3.91 -36.69
CA VAL A 17 -17.08 2.58 -36.37
C VAL A 17 -17.11 1.67 -37.60
N GLY A 18 -18.19 1.68 -38.39
CA GLY A 18 -18.27 0.91 -39.63
C GLY A 18 -17.21 1.32 -40.67
N ALA A 19 -16.93 2.62 -40.79
CA ALA A 19 -15.88 3.13 -41.67
C ALA A 19 -14.46 2.78 -41.17
N GLU A 20 -14.23 2.76 -39.86
CA GLU A 20 -12.96 2.30 -39.29
C GLU A 20 -12.74 0.79 -39.45
N VAL A 21 -13.77 -0.02 -39.24
CA VAL A 21 -13.72 -1.49 -39.38
C VAL A 21 -13.43 -1.91 -40.82
N ALA A 22 -13.94 -1.16 -41.80
CA ALA A 22 -13.64 -1.40 -43.22
C ALA A 22 -12.21 -1.01 -43.64
N SER A 23 -11.45 -0.32 -42.78
CA SER A 23 -10.10 0.11 -43.10
C SER A 23 -9.08 -1.05 -43.01
N PRO A 24 -8.13 -1.18 -43.95
CA PRO A 24 -7.06 -2.19 -43.86
C PRO A 24 -6.22 -2.07 -42.58
N TRP A 25 -6.13 -0.86 -42.01
CA TRP A 25 -5.40 -0.56 -40.80
C TRP A 25 -6.04 -1.12 -39.53
N PHE A 26 -7.37 -1.29 -39.52
CA PHE A 26 -8.08 -1.95 -38.43
C PHE A 26 -7.63 -3.40 -38.29
N TYR A 27 -7.55 -4.14 -39.40
CA TYR A 27 -7.12 -5.53 -39.41
C TYR A 27 -5.64 -5.71 -39.05
N LEU A 28 -4.77 -4.79 -39.48
CA LEU A 28 -3.36 -4.77 -39.05
C LEU A 28 -3.22 -4.54 -37.55
N GLN A 29 -3.96 -3.59 -36.98
CA GLN A 29 -3.97 -3.34 -35.54
C GLN A 29 -4.53 -4.54 -34.77
N LEU A 30 -5.62 -5.14 -35.25
CA LEU A 30 -6.18 -6.36 -34.67
C LEU A 30 -5.17 -7.51 -34.69
N GLY A 31 -4.45 -7.69 -35.80
CA GLY A 31 -3.36 -8.66 -35.93
C GLY A 31 -2.22 -8.40 -34.95
N LEU A 32 -1.79 -7.15 -34.77
CA LEU A 32 -0.78 -6.76 -33.77
C LEU A 32 -1.24 -7.04 -32.33
N VAL A 33 -2.51 -6.80 -32.03
CA VAL A 33 -3.10 -7.11 -30.72
C VAL A 33 -3.12 -8.62 -30.48
N LEU A 34 -3.57 -9.42 -31.46
CA LEU A 34 -3.64 -10.88 -31.35
C LEU A 34 -2.25 -11.53 -31.24
N THR A 35 -1.29 -11.08 -32.05
CA THR A 35 0.10 -11.55 -31.96
C THR A 35 0.73 -11.15 -30.65
N GLY A 36 0.52 -9.91 -30.19
CA GLY A 36 0.95 -9.45 -28.87
C GLY A 36 0.33 -10.27 -27.74
N ALA A 37 -0.95 -10.65 -27.84
CA ALA A 37 -1.61 -11.53 -26.89
C ALA A 37 -0.97 -12.91 -26.86
N GLY A 38 -0.71 -13.52 -28.02
CA GLY A 38 -0.01 -14.81 -28.13
C GLY A 38 1.38 -14.77 -27.50
N ILE A 39 2.19 -13.75 -27.84
CA ILE A 39 3.53 -13.54 -27.27
C ILE A 39 3.45 -13.37 -25.75
N SER A 40 2.46 -12.62 -25.25
CA SER A 40 2.31 -12.37 -23.82
C SER A 40 1.96 -13.64 -23.02
N ILE A 41 1.14 -14.54 -23.60
CA ILE A 41 0.80 -15.82 -22.99
C ILE A 41 2.03 -16.72 -22.96
N ALA A 42 2.76 -16.81 -24.08
CA ALA A 42 3.99 -17.60 -24.17
C ALA A 42 5.07 -17.08 -23.20
N ALA A 43 5.30 -15.77 -23.15
CA ALA A 43 6.23 -15.13 -22.23
C ALA A 43 5.82 -15.36 -20.77
N GLY A 44 4.54 -15.19 -20.42
CA GLY A 44 4.05 -15.45 -19.07
C GLY A 44 4.15 -16.92 -18.66
N ALA A 45 3.93 -17.85 -19.60
CA ALA A 45 4.15 -19.28 -19.37
C ALA A 45 5.64 -19.59 -19.15
N ALA A 46 6.53 -19.00 -19.95
CA ALA A 46 7.98 -19.16 -19.81
C ALA A 46 8.51 -18.55 -18.49
N ILE A 47 7.96 -17.41 -18.05
CA ILE A 47 8.30 -16.83 -16.75
C ILE A 47 7.88 -17.79 -15.64
N ARG A 48 6.62 -18.25 -15.64
CA ARG A 48 6.11 -19.17 -14.62
C ARG A 48 6.85 -20.51 -14.57
N SER A 49 7.28 -21.05 -15.71
CA SER A 49 8.03 -22.31 -15.75
C SER A 49 9.49 -22.17 -15.29
N ARG A 50 10.09 -20.99 -15.44
CA ARG A 50 11.48 -20.72 -15.04
C ARG A 50 11.61 -20.16 -13.62
N THR A 51 10.56 -19.56 -13.06
CA THR A 51 10.59 -19.00 -11.70
C THR A 51 10.04 -20.01 -10.70
N ASP A 52 10.92 -20.69 -9.99
CA ASP A 52 10.53 -21.40 -8.78
C ASP A 52 10.40 -20.39 -7.62
N LEU A 53 9.17 -19.91 -7.43
CA LEU A 53 8.80 -18.96 -6.38
C LEU A 53 9.12 -19.48 -4.98
N THR A 54 9.15 -20.80 -4.80
CA THR A 54 9.36 -21.46 -3.51
C THR A 54 10.82 -21.37 -3.08
N SER A 55 11.76 -21.57 -3.99
CA SER A 55 13.19 -21.43 -3.72
C SER A 55 13.63 -19.97 -3.61
N LEU A 56 13.14 -19.08 -4.48
CA LEU A 56 13.51 -17.65 -4.49
C LEU A 56 13.04 -16.84 -3.27
N THR A 57 11.97 -17.31 -2.60
CA THR A 57 11.37 -16.59 -1.45
C THR A 57 11.60 -17.29 -0.12
N MET A 58 12.46 -18.32 -0.07
CA MET A 58 12.92 -18.89 1.20
C MET A 58 13.62 -17.78 2.01
N GLY A 59 13.09 -17.47 3.19
CA GLY A 59 13.58 -16.37 4.04
C GLY A 59 12.91 -15.02 3.82
N TRP A 60 12.13 -14.83 2.74
CA TRP A 60 11.40 -13.58 2.54
C TRP A 60 10.18 -13.46 3.47
N PRO A 61 9.81 -12.24 3.87
CA PRO A 61 8.55 -11.96 4.55
C PRO A 61 7.36 -12.52 3.76
N ALA A 62 6.37 -13.11 4.46
CA ALA A 62 5.11 -13.57 3.87
C ALA A 62 4.44 -12.58 2.90
N PRO A 63 4.38 -11.25 3.18
CA PRO A 63 3.77 -10.30 2.25
C PRO A 63 4.58 -10.09 0.96
N LEU A 64 5.91 -10.02 1.02
CA LEU A 64 6.76 -9.91 -0.18
C LEU A 64 6.65 -11.18 -1.04
N ARG A 65 6.58 -12.35 -0.40
CA ARG A 65 6.32 -13.62 -1.10
C ARG A 65 4.98 -13.61 -1.82
N MET A 66 3.92 -13.08 -1.18
CA MET A 66 2.59 -12.97 -1.79
C MET A 66 2.60 -11.97 -2.96
N MET A 67 3.28 -10.84 -2.80
CA MET A 67 3.41 -9.82 -3.85
C MET A 67 4.18 -10.34 -5.07
N LEU A 68 5.29 -11.05 -4.86
CA LEU A 68 6.06 -11.68 -5.92
C LEU A 68 5.23 -12.77 -6.62
N ARG A 69 4.48 -13.57 -5.86
CA ARG A 69 3.58 -14.59 -6.40
C ARG A 69 2.47 -13.98 -7.26
N VAL A 70 1.89 -12.88 -6.82
CA VAL A 70 0.90 -12.09 -7.59
C VAL A 70 1.53 -11.55 -8.87
N LEU A 71 2.73 -10.97 -8.79
CA LEU A 71 3.45 -10.41 -9.94
C LEU A 71 3.74 -11.47 -11.00
N VAL A 72 4.23 -12.64 -10.56
CA VAL A 72 4.53 -13.78 -11.44
C VAL A 72 3.26 -14.42 -11.99
N SER A 73 2.20 -14.52 -11.18
CA SER A 73 0.88 -15.03 -11.61
C SER A 73 0.30 -14.17 -12.74
N TYR A 74 0.42 -12.84 -12.63
CA TYR A 74 -0.08 -11.87 -13.61
C TYR A 74 0.95 -11.41 -14.65
N SER A 75 2.09 -12.09 -14.74
CA SER A 75 3.19 -11.78 -15.67
C SER A 75 2.74 -11.68 -17.13
N SER A 76 1.87 -12.58 -17.60
CA SER A 76 1.33 -12.52 -18.98
C SER A 76 0.57 -11.22 -19.25
N THR A 77 -0.17 -10.73 -18.26
CA THR A 77 -0.95 -9.49 -18.38
C THR A 77 -0.05 -8.27 -18.41
N ALA A 78 0.99 -8.28 -17.57
CA ALA A 78 1.98 -7.21 -17.52
C ALA A 78 2.77 -7.12 -18.83
N VAL A 79 3.18 -8.27 -19.38
CA VAL A 79 3.87 -8.36 -20.67
C VAL A 79 2.95 -7.88 -21.80
N PHE A 80 1.66 -8.26 -21.78
CA PHE A 80 0.70 -7.78 -22.77
C PHE A 80 0.55 -6.25 -22.74
N ALA A 81 0.34 -5.66 -21.55
CA ALA A 81 0.20 -4.22 -21.40
C ALA A 81 1.46 -3.46 -21.85
N LEU A 82 2.65 -3.99 -21.52
CA LEU A 82 3.92 -3.43 -21.95
C LEU A 82 4.07 -3.49 -23.47
N LEU A 83 3.82 -4.65 -24.08
CA LEU A 83 3.88 -4.84 -25.53
C LEU A 83 2.93 -3.88 -26.26
N MET A 84 1.68 -3.76 -25.82
CA MET A 84 0.73 -2.83 -26.43
C MET A 84 1.18 -1.37 -26.33
N ARG A 85 1.79 -0.97 -25.20
CA ARG A 85 2.34 0.38 -25.03
C ARG A 85 3.53 0.63 -25.94
N VAL A 86 4.46 -0.32 -26.04
CA VAL A 86 5.63 -0.24 -26.93
C VAL A 86 5.20 -0.21 -28.39
N THR A 87 4.34 -1.15 -28.82
CA THR A 87 3.80 -1.19 -30.19
C THR A 87 3.10 0.10 -30.56
N ARG A 88 2.36 0.71 -29.63
CA ARG A 88 1.75 2.03 -29.84
C ARG A 88 2.78 3.13 -30.06
N VAL A 89 3.82 3.22 -29.22
CA VAL A 89 4.88 4.23 -29.35
C VAL A 89 5.59 4.07 -30.69
N VAL A 90 5.97 2.83 -31.04
CA VAL A 90 6.61 2.50 -32.32
C VAL A 90 5.72 2.88 -33.50
N MET A 91 4.42 2.58 -33.45
CA MET A 91 3.49 3.02 -34.51
C MET A 91 3.31 4.53 -34.58
N LYS A 92 3.37 5.26 -33.46
CA LYS A 92 3.27 6.72 -33.47
C LYS A 92 4.50 7.38 -34.11
N GLU A 93 5.67 6.76 -33.98
CA GLU A 93 6.91 7.23 -34.61
C GLU A 93 7.01 6.80 -36.08
N LEU A 94 6.51 5.62 -36.46
CA LEU A 94 6.52 5.14 -37.85
C LEU A 94 5.32 5.59 -38.70
N THR A 95 4.18 5.94 -38.10
CA THR A 95 2.93 6.26 -38.81
C THR A 95 2.16 7.44 -38.18
N TRP A 96 1.28 8.09 -38.95
CA TRP A 96 0.54 9.27 -38.52
C TRP A 96 -0.41 9.00 -37.31
N PRO A 97 -0.58 9.99 -36.40
CA PRO A 97 -1.26 9.82 -35.10
C PRO A 97 -2.74 9.42 -35.16
N SER A 98 -3.42 9.57 -36.30
CA SER A 98 -4.84 9.20 -36.47
C SER A 98 -5.10 7.70 -36.59
N ARG A 99 -4.06 6.86 -36.72
CA ARG A 99 -4.21 5.42 -37.02
C ARG A 99 -3.87 4.47 -35.87
N SER A 100 -3.69 4.94 -34.64
CA SER A 100 -3.34 4.08 -33.48
C SER A 100 -4.48 3.90 -32.47
N TYR A 101 -5.74 4.11 -32.86
CA TYR A 101 -6.87 4.17 -31.94
C TYR A 101 -7.17 2.83 -31.24
N LEU A 102 -7.18 1.70 -31.96
CA LEU A 102 -7.44 0.39 -31.34
C LEU A 102 -6.31 -0.02 -30.41
N LEU A 103 -5.06 0.24 -30.79
CA LEU A 103 -3.91 -0.01 -29.92
C LEU A 103 -3.94 0.88 -28.67
N ALA A 104 -4.44 2.11 -28.79
CA ALA A 104 -4.65 2.99 -27.66
C ALA A 104 -5.66 2.41 -26.66
N ILE A 105 -6.81 1.94 -27.16
CA ILE A 105 -7.85 1.32 -26.35
C ILE A 105 -7.33 0.02 -25.73
N ALA A 106 -6.72 -0.87 -26.52
CA ALA A 106 -6.18 -2.13 -26.05
C ALA A 106 -5.12 -1.92 -24.95
N ALA A 107 -4.23 -0.93 -25.10
CA ALA A 107 -3.25 -0.58 -24.07
C ALA A 107 -3.92 -0.05 -22.79
N LYS A 108 -4.92 0.84 -22.90
CA LYS A 108 -5.68 1.36 -21.74
C LYS A 108 -6.41 0.23 -21.01
N LEU A 109 -7.09 -0.66 -21.74
CA LEU A 109 -7.80 -1.83 -21.20
C LEU A 109 -6.84 -2.82 -20.53
N ALA A 110 -5.72 -3.13 -21.18
CA ALA A 110 -4.70 -4.03 -20.64
C ALA A 110 -4.12 -3.48 -19.33
N LEU A 111 -3.83 -2.18 -19.31
CA LEU A 111 -3.33 -1.49 -18.11
C LEU A 111 -4.40 -1.49 -17.00
N ALA A 112 -5.64 -1.14 -17.33
CA ALA A 112 -6.75 -1.17 -16.37
C ALA A 112 -6.92 -2.58 -15.78
N TRP A 113 -6.91 -3.61 -16.62
CA TRP A 113 -7.05 -4.99 -16.16
C TRP A 113 -5.89 -5.44 -15.28
N LEU A 114 -4.64 -5.08 -15.63
CA LEU A 114 -3.46 -5.34 -14.81
C LEU A 114 -3.57 -4.66 -13.44
N VAL A 115 -3.89 -3.36 -13.43
CA VAL A 115 -4.03 -2.56 -12.22
C VAL A 115 -5.12 -3.13 -11.32
N ILE A 116 -6.29 -3.45 -11.88
CA ILE A 116 -7.40 -4.07 -11.15
C ILE A 116 -6.96 -5.40 -10.54
N ARG A 117 -6.31 -6.29 -11.31
CA ARG A 117 -5.84 -7.58 -10.78
C ARG A 117 -4.84 -7.43 -9.65
N ILE A 118 -3.92 -6.48 -9.76
CA ILE A 118 -2.94 -6.21 -8.71
C ILE A 118 -3.65 -5.67 -7.46
N LEU A 119 -4.49 -4.64 -7.59
CA LEU A 119 -5.23 -4.05 -6.47
C LEU A 119 -6.12 -5.08 -5.77
N THR A 120 -6.84 -5.88 -6.54
CA THR A 120 -7.80 -6.86 -6.00
C THR A 120 -7.12 -8.10 -5.41
N SER A 121 -5.92 -8.45 -5.85
CA SER A 121 -5.21 -9.65 -5.39
C SER A 121 -4.91 -9.69 -3.89
N VAL A 122 -4.94 -8.53 -3.24
CA VAL A 122 -4.57 -8.42 -1.83
C VAL A 122 -5.76 -8.10 -0.92
N ILE A 123 -6.91 -7.81 -1.51
CA ILE A 123 -8.16 -7.62 -0.80
C ILE A 123 -8.75 -9.01 -0.57
N ARG A 124 -8.85 -9.43 0.71
CA ARG A 124 -9.42 -10.74 1.07
C ARG A 124 -10.94 -10.80 0.94
N ASN A 125 -11.63 -9.67 1.06
CA ASN A 125 -13.08 -9.61 1.06
C ASN A 125 -13.62 -9.38 -0.37
N GLU A 126 -14.42 -10.32 -0.86
CA GLU A 126 -15.01 -10.28 -2.21
C GLU A 126 -15.83 -9.03 -2.47
N PHE A 127 -16.54 -8.51 -1.46
CA PHE A 127 -17.35 -7.31 -1.61
C PHE A 127 -16.49 -6.09 -2.00
N PHE A 128 -15.36 -5.91 -1.30
CA PHE A 128 -14.43 -4.83 -1.59
C PHE A 128 -13.71 -5.04 -2.93
N VAL A 129 -13.38 -6.29 -3.29
CA VAL A 129 -12.85 -6.63 -4.61
C VAL A 129 -13.81 -6.17 -5.71
N ARG A 130 -15.11 -6.45 -5.56
CA ARG A 130 -16.13 -6.05 -6.53
C ARG A 130 -16.26 -4.54 -6.63
N LEU A 131 -16.36 -3.84 -5.49
CA LEU A 131 -16.45 -2.37 -5.48
C LEU A 131 -15.24 -1.70 -6.13
N VAL A 132 -14.02 -2.11 -5.76
CA VAL A 132 -12.78 -1.55 -6.32
C VAL A 132 -12.68 -1.87 -7.82
N SER A 133 -13.03 -3.09 -8.22
CA SER A 133 -13.04 -3.47 -9.65
C SER A 133 -14.04 -2.64 -10.44
N LEU A 134 -15.25 -2.44 -9.93
CA LEU A 134 -16.29 -1.66 -10.58
C LEU A 134 -15.88 -0.19 -10.71
N ALA A 135 -15.34 0.41 -9.65
CA ALA A 135 -14.84 1.78 -9.68
C ALA A 135 -13.69 1.94 -10.69
N ALA A 136 -12.73 1.02 -10.71
CA ALA A 136 -11.61 1.05 -11.64
C ALA A 136 -12.06 0.85 -13.10
N TRP A 137 -13.05 -0.01 -13.36
CA TRP A 137 -13.65 -0.15 -14.68
C TRP A 137 -14.39 1.11 -15.13
N LEU A 138 -15.11 1.78 -14.23
CA LEU A 138 -15.75 3.07 -14.52
C LEU A 138 -14.71 4.13 -14.90
N VAL A 139 -13.62 4.26 -14.12
CA VAL A 139 -12.52 5.19 -14.43
C VAL A 139 -11.87 4.85 -15.77
N ALA A 140 -11.63 3.57 -16.04
CA ALA A 140 -11.07 3.12 -17.32
C ALA A 140 -12.01 3.44 -18.49
N ALA A 141 -13.31 3.21 -18.32
CA ALA A 141 -14.31 3.53 -19.33
C ALA A 141 -14.34 5.04 -19.63
N LEU A 142 -14.41 5.89 -18.60
CA LEU A 142 -14.34 7.34 -18.75
C LEU A 142 -13.03 7.79 -19.42
N SER A 143 -11.91 7.18 -19.04
CA SER A 143 -10.60 7.45 -19.65
C SER A 143 -10.55 7.06 -21.13
N ILE A 144 -11.20 5.96 -21.51
CA ILE A 144 -11.26 5.49 -22.90
C ILE A 144 -12.14 6.41 -23.73
N VAL A 145 -13.30 6.80 -23.20
CA VAL A 145 -14.25 7.72 -23.84
C VAL A 145 -13.65 9.13 -23.97
N GLY A 146 -12.71 9.51 -23.11
CA GLY A 146 -12.04 10.81 -23.14
C GLY A 146 -12.68 11.86 -22.22
N GLU A 147 -13.75 11.50 -21.51
CA GLU A 147 -14.53 12.37 -20.62
C GLU A 147 -14.06 12.31 -19.15
N LEU A 148 -12.93 11.66 -18.89
CA LEU A 148 -12.40 11.53 -17.53
C LEU A 148 -12.08 12.90 -16.92
N ASP A 149 -11.42 13.78 -17.67
CA ASP A 149 -11.01 15.09 -17.17
C ASP A 149 -12.22 15.99 -16.90
N ALA A 150 -13.21 16.01 -17.81
CA ALA A 150 -14.48 16.70 -17.61
C ALA A 150 -15.24 16.18 -16.37
N THR A 151 -15.22 14.87 -16.14
CA THR A 151 -15.84 14.27 -14.94
C THR A 151 -15.11 14.67 -13.66
N ILE A 152 -13.77 14.72 -13.68
CA ILE A 152 -12.95 15.17 -12.56
C ILE A 152 -13.25 16.64 -12.24
N GLU A 153 -13.33 17.49 -13.26
CA GLU A 153 -13.69 18.91 -13.10
C GLU A 153 -15.11 19.07 -12.56
N ALA A 154 -16.07 18.31 -13.08
CA ALA A 154 -17.44 18.31 -12.55
C ALA A 154 -17.49 17.90 -11.07
N LEU A 155 -16.76 16.85 -10.68
CA LEU A 155 -16.65 16.41 -9.29
C LEU A 155 -15.94 17.43 -8.40
N ASP A 156 -15.00 18.21 -8.93
CA ASP A 156 -14.30 19.25 -8.16
C ASP A 156 -15.09 20.56 -8.07
N SER A 157 -15.95 20.83 -9.05
CA SER A 157 -16.84 22.01 -9.08
C SER A 157 -17.88 21.98 -7.96
N VAL A 158 -18.34 20.78 -7.58
CA VAL A 158 -19.24 20.57 -6.45
C VAL A 158 -18.41 20.64 -5.16
N SER A 159 -18.18 21.85 -4.66
CA SER A 159 -17.43 22.08 -3.43
C SER A 159 -18.34 22.61 -2.32
N VAL A 160 -18.24 22.00 -1.14
CA VAL A 160 -18.86 22.47 0.10
C VAL A 160 -17.74 22.94 1.02
N VAL A 161 -17.78 24.20 1.43
CA VAL A 161 -16.78 24.74 2.36
C VAL A 161 -17.26 24.51 3.78
N PHE A 162 -16.47 23.78 4.58
CA PHE A 162 -16.77 23.54 6.00
C PHE A 162 -15.55 23.85 6.85
N GLY A 163 -15.63 24.86 7.71
CA GLY A 163 -14.53 25.22 8.63
C GLY A 163 -13.20 25.56 7.93
N GLY A 164 -13.24 26.09 6.70
CA GLY A 164 -12.05 26.38 5.88
C GLY A 164 -11.57 25.22 5.00
N LEU A 165 -12.13 24.02 5.17
CA LEU A 165 -11.86 22.86 4.32
C LEU A 165 -12.80 22.85 3.12
N ARG A 166 -12.26 22.83 1.90
CA ARG A 166 -13.04 22.61 0.67
C ARG A 166 -13.30 21.12 0.50
N LEU A 167 -14.49 20.66 0.87
CA LEU A 167 -14.92 19.29 0.69
C LEU A 167 -15.51 19.11 -0.71
N THR A 168 -14.82 18.34 -1.54
CA THR A 168 -15.33 17.91 -2.85
C THR A 168 -15.57 16.40 -2.85
N PRO A 169 -16.55 15.88 -3.61
CA PRO A 169 -16.70 14.45 -3.85
C PRO A 169 -15.39 13.80 -4.33
N LEU A 170 -14.62 14.50 -5.16
CA LEU A 170 -13.31 14.05 -5.61
C LEU A 170 -12.33 13.87 -4.45
N LEU A 171 -12.31 14.79 -3.50
CA LEU A 171 -11.49 14.71 -2.28
C LEU A 171 -11.85 13.46 -1.47
N LEU A 172 -13.13 13.20 -1.26
CA LEU A 172 -13.60 12.02 -0.51
C LEU A 172 -13.19 10.71 -1.19
N ILE A 173 -13.31 10.64 -2.53
CA ILE A 173 -12.87 9.47 -3.30
C ILE A 173 -11.35 9.28 -3.18
N LYS A 174 -10.56 10.34 -3.38
CA LYS A 174 -9.09 10.29 -3.23
C LYS A 174 -8.69 9.83 -1.83
N LEU A 175 -9.32 10.39 -0.80
CA LEU A 175 -9.06 10.04 0.59
C LEU A 175 -9.42 8.59 0.88
N ALA A 176 -10.58 8.10 0.43
CA ALA A 176 -11.00 6.72 0.63
C ALA A 176 -10.03 5.73 -0.03
N VAL A 177 -9.58 6.01 -1.26
CA VAL A 177 -8.59 5.19 -1.97
C VAL A 177 -7.25 5.20 -1.24
N LEU A 178 -6.72 6.38 -0.89
CA LEU A 178 -5.44 6.52 -0.21
C LEU A 178 -5.44 5.87 1.18
N LEU A 179 -6.51 6.03 1.96
CA LEU A 179 -6.66 5.35 3.24
C LEU A 179 -6.73 3.83 3.07
N SER A 180 -7.46 3.33 2.08
CA SER A 180 -7.55 1.90 1.82
C SER A 180 -6.18 1.31 1.51
N VAL A 181 -5.38 1.99 0.68
CA VAL A 181 -4.01 1.58 0.35
C VAL A 181 -3.09 1.69 1.58
N ALA A 182 -3.15 2.78 2.34
CA ALA A 182 -2.30 3.00 3.50
C ALA A 182 -2.58 1.97 4.63
N LEU A 183 -3.85 1.66 4.90
CA LEU A 183 -4.25 0.62 5.85
C LEU A 183 -3.86 -0.78 5.36
N TRP A 184 -3.93 -1.02 4.06
CA TRP A 184 -3.46 -2.25 3.46
C TRP A 184 -1.94 -2.45 3.67
N VAL A 185 -1.13 -1.42 3.38
CA VAL A 185 0.32 -1.43 3.65
C VAL A 185 0.58 -1.63 5.15
N THR A 186 -0.20 -0.98 6.00
CA THR A 186 -0.10 -1.11 7.47
C THR A 186 -0.35 -2.53 7.94
N ASN A 187 -1.36 -3.21 7.41
CA ASN A 187 -1.64 -4.61 7.76
C ASN A 187 -0.47 -5.52 7.37
N ILE A 188 0.12 -5.29 6.20
CA ILE A 188 1.32 -6.00 5.75
C ILE A 188 2.50 -5.77 6.70
N ALA A 189 2.80 -4.51 7.01
CA ALA A 189 3.90 -4.15 7.90
C ALA A 189 3.69 -4.68 9.32
N SER A 190 2.46 -4.61 9.83
CA SER A 190 2.09 -5.10 11.16
C SER A 190 2.24 -6.61 11.27
N ASN A 191 1.76 -7.36 10.27
CA ASN A 191 1.89 -8.82 10.25
C ASN A 191 3.36 -9.25 10.14
N PHE A 192 4.18 -8.47 9.41
CA PHE A 192 5.61 -8.70 9.35
C PHE A 192 6.26 -8.48 10.72
N ALA A 193 5.98 -7.36 11.37
CA ALA A 193 6.48 -7.07 12.72
C ALA A 193 6.05 -8.15 13.72
N GLU A 194 4.80 -8.57 13.68
CA GLU A 194 4.25 -9.66 14.49
C GLU A 194 5.02 -10.97 14.31
N SER A 195 5.32 -11.35 13.05
CA SER A 195 6.09 -12.57 12.77
C SER A 195 7.53 -12.52 13.27
N ARG A 196 8.13 -11.32 13.39
CA ARG A 196 9.50 -11.14 13.89
C ARG A 196 9.52 -11.16 15.42
N ILE A 197 8.54 -10.52 16.06
CA ILE A 197 8.42 -10.43 17.52
C ILE A 197 8.03 -11.78 18.13
N THR A 198 7.13 -12.53 17.49
CA THR A 198 6.72 -13.85 18.00
C THR A 198 7.80 -14.91 17.86
N ARG A 199 8.77 -14.71 16.96
CA ARG A 199 9.92 -15.61 16.79
C ARG A 199 11.07 -15.35 17.76
N SER A 200 11.09 -14.22 18.47
CA SER A 200 12.13 -13.98 19.47
C SER A 200 11.83 -14.77 20.75
N GLY A 201 12.66 -15.76 21.05
CA GLY A 201 12.54 -16.57 22.27
C GLY A 201 12.79 -15.79 23.58
N ASP A 202 13.39 -14.60 23.48
CA ASP A 202 13.78 -13.80 24.64
C ASP A 202 12.62 -12.99 25.26
N LEU A 203 11.45 -12.96 24.60
CA LEU A 203 10.29 -12.18 25.05
C LEU A 203 9.20 -13.08 25.60
N THR A 204 8.63 -12.69 26.75
CA THR A 204 7.44 -13.35 27.29
C THR A 204 6.22 -13.14 26.38
N PRO A 205 5.27 -14.09 26.31
CA PRO A 205 4.09 -13.97 25.44
C PRO A 205 3.31 -12.67 25.65
N SER A 206 3.17 -12.20 26.89
CA SER A 206 2.48 -10.93 27.19
C SER A 206 3.19 -9.71 26.59
N ILE A 207 4.53 -9.67 26.62
CA ILE A 207 5.30 -8.56 26.02
C ILE A 207 5.19 -8.60 24.50
N GLN A 208 5.21 -9.79 23.89
CA GLN A 208 5.04 -9.93 22.44
C GLN A 208 3.70 -9.35 21.98
N VAL A 209 2.60 -9.73 22.63
CA VAL A 209 1.26 -9.21 22.29
C VAL A 209 1.19 -7.69 22.48
N LEU A 210 1.76 -7.18 23.56
CA LEU A 210 1.79 -5.73 23.83
C LEU A 210 2.55 -4.97 22.74
N LEU A 211 3.76 -5.41 22.38
CA LEU A 211 4.57 -4.77 21.35
C LEU A 211 3.89 -4.78 19.98
N VAL A 212 3.28 -5.91 19.61
CA VAL A 212 2.54 -6.03 18.34
C VAL A 212 1.37 -5.04 18.30
N LYS A 213 0.61 -4.89 19.40
CA LYS A 213 -0.48 -3.92 19.48
C LYS A 213 0.01 -2.48 19.37
N ILE A 214 1.10 -2.13 20.07
CA ILE A 214 1.69 -0.79 20.02
C ILE A 214 2.15 -0.44 18.60
N ILE A 215 2.88 -1.37 17.95
CA ILE A 215 3.36 -1.16 16.58
C ILE A 215 2.19 -1.02 15.61
N ARG A 216 1.17 -1.88 15.71
CA ARG A 216 -0.01 -1.82 14.83
C ARG A 216 -0.75 -0.49 14.99
N LEU A 217 -0.94 -0.02 16.23
CA LEU A 217 -1.58 1.26 16.51
C LEU A 217 -0.76 2.44 15.95
N ALA A 218 0.56 2.42 16.15
CA ALA A 218 1.46 3.46 15.64
C ALA A 218 1.46 3.52 14.11
N LEU A 219 1.53 2.36 13.43
CA LEU A 219 1.46 2.28 11.97
C LEU A 219 0.10 2.75 11.44
N MET A 220 -1.01 2.39 12.09
CA MET A 220 -2.35 2.87 11.70
C MET A 220 -2.45 4.40 11.83
N ALA A 221 -1.99 4.98 12.93
CA ALA A 221 -1.99 6.42 13.12
C ALA A 221 -1.16 7.13 12.04
N LEU A 222 0.02 6.61 11.74
CA LEU A 222 0.89 7.14 10.68
C LEU A 222 0.23 7.03 9.30
N ALA A 223 -0.40 5.90 8.99
CA ALA A 223 -1.07 5.67 7.71
C ALA A 223 -2.24 6.63 7.48
N VAL A 224 -3.06 6.88 8.52
CA VAL A 224 -4.15 7.85 8.45
C VAL A 224 -3.60 9.26 8.25
N ALA A 225 -2.57 9.66 9.01
CA ALA A 225 -1.93 10.95 8.86
C ALA A 225 -1.37 11.15 7.45
N MET A 226 -0.62 10.18 6.91
CA MET A 226 -0.09 10.26 5.55
C MET A 226 -1.19 10.37 4.49
N ALA A 227 -2.27 9.60 4.61
CA ALA A 227 -3.37 9.65 3.65
C ALA A 227 -4.10 11.01 3.67
N MET A 228 -4.32 11.58 4.86
CA MET A 228 -4.91 12.91 5.00
C MET A 228 -3.99 14.01 4.44
N SER A 229 -2.70 13.96 4.77
CA SER A 229 -1.70 14.92 4.27
C SER A 229 -1.55 14.86 2.75
N ALA A 230 -1.57 13.67 2.15
CA ALA A 230 -1.48 13.49 0.70
C ALA A 230 -2.65 14.13 -0.07
N VAL A 231 -3.80 14.31 0.58
CA VAL A 231 -4.98 14.97 0.03
C VAL A 231 -5.02 16.47 0.35
N GLY A 232 -4.02 16.98 1.09
CA GLY A 232 -3.91 18.39 1.46
C GLY A 232 -4.75 18.78 2.68
N ILE A 233 -5.21 17.81 3.49
CA ILE A 233 -5.88 18.10 4.74
C ILE A 233 -4.83 18.56 5.77
N ASP A 234 -5.07 19.71 6.40
CA ASP A 234 -4.20 20.23 7.45
C ASP A 234 -4.26 19.35 8.70
N LEU A 235 -3.08 18.84 9.09
CA LEU A 235 -2.91 18.00 10.26
C LEU A 235 -2.46 18.78 11.50
N SER A 236 -2.31 20.10 11.42
CA SER A 236 -1.79 20.92 12.52
C SER A 236 -2.59 20.72 13.80
N ALA A 237 -3.92 20.71 13.72
CA ALA A 237 -4.77 20.43 14.87
C ALA A 237 -4.50 19.03 15.45
N LEU A 238 -4.47 17.99 14.61
CA LEU A 238 -4.20 16.63 15.05
C LEU A 238 -2.80 16.48 15.64
N ALA A 239 -1.80 17.17 15.09
CA ALA A 239 -0.43 17.20 15.57
C ALA A 239 -0.32 17.88 16.94
N ILE A 240 -1.04 18.99 17.16
CA ILE A 240 -1.12 19.65 18.47
C ILE A 240 -1.75 18.73 19.51
N PHE A 241 -2.90 18.13 19.21
CA PHE A 241 -3.58 17.21 20.13
C PHE A 241 -2.74 15.96 20.42
N SER A 242 -2.15 15.36 19.37
CA SER A 242 -1.28 14.19 19.51
C SER A 242 0.01 14.52 20.25
N GLY A 243 0.55 15.73 20.07
CA GLY A 243 1.69 16.26 20.81
C GLY A 243 1.36 16.42 22.30
N ALA A 244 0.23 17.04 22.62
CA ALA A 244 -0.25 17.19 23.99
C ALA A 244 -0.49 15.83 24.66
N ALA A 245 -1.14 14.89 23.96
CA ALA A 245 -1.34 13.53 24.44
C ALA A 245 0.00 12.80 24.65
N GLY A 246 0.96 12.97 23.73
CA GLY A 246 2.30 12.41 23.83
C GLY A 246 3.08 12.94 25.03
N VAL A 247 2.99 14.25 25.30
CA VAL A 247 3.56 14.88 26.51
C VAL A 247 2.92 14.31 27.77
N GLY A 248 1.58 14.18 27.81
CA GLY A 248 0.86 13.58 28.94
C GLY A 248 1.27 12.13 29.22
N ILE A 249 1.39 11.30 28.17
CA ILE A 249 1.92 9.94 28.26
C ILE A 249 3.37 9.94 28.76
N GLY A 250 4.19 10.88 28.26
CA GLY A 250 5.58 11.04 28.68
C GLY A 250 5.72 11.34 30.18
N PHE A 251 4.90 12.24 30.70
CA PHE A 251 4.84 12.52 32.15
C PHE A 251 4.38 11.28 32.94
N GLY A 252 3.37 10.55 32.47
CA GLY A 252 2.92 9.32 33.12
C GLY A 252 3.98 8.20 33.14
N LEU A 253 4.81 8.12 32.09
CA LEU A 253 5.87 7.11 31.95
C LEU A 253 7.22 7.57 32.53
N GLN A 254 7.33 8.83 32.98
CA GLN A 254 8.57 9.47 33.40
C GLN A 254 9.35 8.64 34.42
N LYS A 255 8.68 8.14 35.47
CA LYS A 255 9.33 7.34 36.53
C LYS A 255 9.89 6.01 35.99
N ILE A 256 9.19 5.36 35.08
CA ILE A 256 9.63 4.10 34.48
C ILE A 256 10.85 4.33 33.60
N ILE A 257 10.84 5.39 32.78
CA ILE A 257 11.97 5.76 31.93
C ILE A 257 13.18 6.15 32.79
N ALA A 258 12.99 6.97 33.83
CA ALA A 258 14.06 7.38 34.73
C ALA A 258 14.74 6.16 35.38
N ASN A 259 13.96 5.22 35.91
CA ASN A 259 14.49 3.99 36.51
C ASN A 259 15.26 3.12 35.49
N PHE A 260 14.78 3.06 34.25
CA PHE A 260 15.44 2.32 33.18
C PHE A 260 16.78 2.96 32.76
N ILE A 261 16.81 4.28 32.59
CA ILE A 261 18.04 5.03 32.27
C ILE A 261 19.06 4.87 33.39
N SER A 262 18.65 5.00 34.65
CA SER A 262 19.53 4.76 35.80
C SER A 262 20.17 3.37 35.76
N GLY A 263 19.40 2.34 35.41
CA GLY A 263 19.90 0.97 35.25
C GLY A 263 20.97 0.84 34.16
N ILE A 264 20.78 1.50 33.01
CA ILE A 264 21.78 1.53 31.93
C ILE A 264 23.05 2.27 32.36
N ILE A 265 22.90 3.43 33.00
CA ILE A 265 24.04 4.24 33.47
C ILE A 265 24.88 3.43 34.46
N LEU A 266 24.25 2.79 35.45
CA LEU A 266 24.93 1.93 36.43
C LEU A 266 25.73 0.79 35.76
N LEU A 267 25.16 0.18 34.72
CA LEU A 267 25.84 -0.88 33.95
C LEU A 267 27.01 -0.33 33.14
N ALA A 268 26.84 0.81 32.49
CA ALA A 268 27.84 1.43 31.64
C ALA A 268 29.03 1.96 32.45
N ASP A 269 28.76 2.56 33.59
CA ASP A 269 29.74 3.23 34.45
C ASP A 269 30.47 2.24 35.38
N LYS A 270 30.10 0.95 35.34
CA LYS A 270 30.63 -0.14 36.19
C LYS A 270 30.70 0.23 37.68
N SER A 271 29.83 1.12 38.15
CA SER A 271 29.91 1.67 39.51
C SER A 271 29.67 0.60 40.60
N VAL A 272 29.07 -0.54 40.22
CA VAL A 272 28.91 -1.71 41.10
C VAL A 272 28.98 -2.99 40.26
N LYS A 273 29.76 -3.98 40.71
CA LYS A 273 30.00 -5.26 40.05
C LYS A 273 29.36 -6.43 40.83
N PRO A 274 28.95 -7.53 40.16
CA PRO A 274 28.60 -8.76 40.86
C PRO A 274 29.75 -9.21 41.78
N GLY A 275 29.45 -9.45 43.05
CA GLY A 275 30.44 -9.75 44.09
C GLY A 275 30.90 -8.57 44.95
N ASP A 276 30.62 -7.33 44.53
CA ASP A 276 30.88 -6.13 45.35
C ASP A 276 29.98 -6.13 46.59
N LEU A 277 30.55 -5.66 47.69
CA LEU A 277 29.88 -5.52 48.98
C LEU A 277 29.28 -4.12 49.02
N VAL A 278 27.95 -4.05 49.16
CA VAL A 278 27.20 -2.79 49.08
C VAL A 278 26.33 -2.65 50.30
N THR A 279 26.28 -1.44 50.84
CA THR A 279 25.43 -1.07 51.96
C THR A 279 24.29 -0.20 51.43
N ILE A 280 23.05 -0.64 51.65
CA ILE A 280 21.83 0.07 51.22
C ILE A 280 21.02 0.38 52.49
N GLY A 281 21.04 1.65 52.92
CA GLY A 281 20.49 2.02 54.24
C GLY A 281 21.31 1.39 55.36
N ASP A 282 20.67 0.58 56.21
CA ASP A 282 21.30 -0.11 57.34
C ASP A 282 21.69 -1.57 57.05
N SER A 283 21.41 -2.08 55.85
CA SER A 283 21.66 -3.47 55.47
C SER A 283 22.87 -3.59 54.53
N SER A 284 23.76 -4.55 54.82
CA SER A 284 24.94 -4.85 54.01
C SER A 284 24.83 -6.24 53.39
N GLY A 285 25.12 -6.34 52.10
CA GLY A 285 25.08 -7.61 51.37
C GLY A 285 25.91 -7.59 50.10
N ARG A 286 26.09 -8.76 49.47
CA ARG A 286 26.79 -8.88 48.18
C ARG A 286 25.81 -8.88 47.03
N ILE A 287 26.18 -8.24 45.92
CA ILE A 287 25.37 -8.31 44.71
C ILE A 287 25.39 -9.74 44.16
N SER A 288 24.20 -10.34 44.09
CA SER A 288 23.96 -11.69 43.55
C SER A 288 23.66 -11.66 42.05
N ALA A 289 22.82 -10.72 41.60
CA ALA A 289 22.47 -10.60 40.19
C ALA A 289 22.09 -9.16 39.81
N MET A 290 22.49 -8.75 38.61
CA MET A 290 22.07 -7.48 38.01
C MET A 290 21.13 -7.72 36.83
N LYS A 291 19.94 -7.10 36.90
CA LYS A 291 18.97 -7.06 35.80
C LYS A 291 18.78 -5.61 35.38
N THR A 292 18.28 -5.38 34.16
CA THR A 292 18.14 -4.03 33.60
C THR A 292 17.25 -3.07 34.42
N ARG A 293 16.42 -3.58 35.34
CA ARG A 293 15.50 -2.78 36.15
C ARG A 293 15.72 -2.86 37.67
N TYR A 294 16.55 -3.78 38.15
CA TYR A 294 16.79 -3.99 39.58
C TYR A 294 18.09 -4.77 39.82
N ILE A 295 18.65 -4.61 41.03
CA ILE A 295 19.83 -5.33 41.51
C ILE A 295 19.39 -6.20 42.68
N SER A 296 19.71 -7.50 42.62
CA SER A 296 19.46 -8.45 43.71
C SER A 296 20.67 -8.51 44.62
N VAL A 297 20.47 -8.30 45.91
CA VAL A 297 21.51 -8.33 46.95
C VAL A 297 21.23 -9.52 47.87
N ALA A 298 22.22 -10.39 48.04
CA ALA A 298 22.19 -11.46 49.03
C ALA A 298 22.68 -10.90 50.36
N ALA A 299 21.81 -10.93 51.37
CA ALA A 299 22.17 -10.60 52.73
C ALA A 299 23.12 -11.67 53.29
N GLY A 300 24.03 -11.26 54.19
CA GLY A 300 25.10 -12.13 54.69
C GLY A 300 24.66 -13.31 55.56
N ASP A 301 23.36 -13.45 55.81
CA ASP A 301 22.72 -14.41 56.72
C ASP A 301 22.09 -15.64 56.04
N GLY A 302 22.15 -15.76 54.71
CA GLY A 302 21.79 -16.98 53.96
C GLY A 302 20.42 -16.94 53.30
#